data_AF-A0A117MED2-F1
#
_entry.id   AF-A0A117MED2-F1
#
_cell.length_a   1.000
_cell.length_b   1.000
_cell.length_c   1.000
_cell.angle_alpha   90.00
_cell.angle_beta   90.00
_cell.angle_gamma   90.00
#
_symmetry.space_group_name_H-M   'P 1'
#
loop_
_entity.id
_entity.type
_entity.pdbx_description
1 polymer ?
#
loop_
_entity_poly.entity_id
_entity_poly.type
_entity_poly.pdbx_seq_one_letter_code
_entity_poly.pdbx_strand_id
1 'polypeptide(L)'
;MTFGIGFSESLIVVVTATRSGETIRFTNHGGMNMDRAVEIKCWNGGTGPGNDNFTIDARAGAFETRIVPDAARIVVVGRFGDNESWILVDRTV
;
A
#
# COMPACT_ATOMS: atom_id res chain seq x y z
N MET A 1 19.42 14.42 -1.19
CA MET A 1 18.37 13.85 -0.32
C MET A 1 18.07 12.45 -0.83
N THR A 2 18.80 11.47 -0.30
CA THR A 2 18.62 10.06 -0.66
C THR A 2 17.45 9.54 0.14
N PHE A 3 16.31 9.32 -0.51
CA PHE A 3 15.19 8.59 0.07
C PHE A 3 15.56 7.11 0.06
N GLY A 4 16.09 6.65 1.19
CA GLY A 4 16.30 5.23 1.43
C GLY A 4 14.95 4.53 1.46
N ILE A 5 14.69 3.71 0.44
CA ILE A 5 13.72 2.63 0.52
C ILE A 5 14.31 1.69 1.57
N GLY A 6 13.86 1.83 2.82
CA GLY A 6 14.21 0.90 3.87
C GLY A 6 13.58 -0.44 3.54
N PHE A 7 14.27 -1.26 2.76
CA PHE A 7 14.13 -2.71 2.86
C PHE A 7 14.62 -3.08 4.27
N SER A 8 13.77 -2.86 5.27
CA SER A 8 13.94 -3.52 6.55
C SER A 8 13.67 -4.99 6.26
N GLU A 9 14.64 -5.87 6.53
CA GLU A 9 14.58 -7.33 6.36
C GLU A 9 13.50 -8.01 7.24
N SER A 10 12.46 -7.28 7.63
CA SER A 10 11.41 -7.63 8.59
C SER A 10 10.03 -7.12 8.15
N LEU A 11 9.80 -6.88 6.85
CA LEU A 11 8.47 -6.48 6.38
C LEU A 11 7.50 -7.67 6.44
N ILE A 12 6.46 -7.50 7.25
CA ILE A 12 5.42 -8.51 7.48
C ILE A 12 4.56 -8.76 6.24
N VAL A 13 4.42 -7.72 5.40
CA VAL A 13 3.66 -7.73 4.14
C VAL A 13 4.41 -6.91 3.09
N VAL A 14 4.44 -7.41 1.86
CA VAL A 14 4.98 -6.75 0.69
C VAL A 14 3.81 -6.33 -0.21
N VAL A 15 3.59 -5.02 -0.33
CA VAL A 15 2.63 -4.45 -1.28
C VAL A 15 3.38 -3.64 -2.31
N THR A 16 2.98 -3.77 -3.58
CA THR A 16 3.49 -2.95 -4.67
C THR A 16 2.36 -2.11 -5.25
N ALA A 17 2.68 -0.89 -5.65
CA ALA A 17 1.79 -0.02 -6.41
C ALA A 17 2.48 0.31 -7.74
N THR A 18 1.92 -0.18 -8.84
CA THR A 18 2.43 0.01 -10.20
C THR A 18 1.45 0.83 -11.01
N ARG A 19 1.86 2.00 -11.47
CA ARG A 19 1.08 2.81 -12.40
C ARG A 19 1.34 2.38 -13.84
N SER A 20 0.26 2.21 -14.60
CA SER A 20 0.23 1.95 -16.03
C SER A 20 -0.76 2.92 -16.66
N GLY A 21 -0.26 4.00 -17.26
CA GLY A 21 -1.07 5.09 -17.80
C GLY A 21 -1.88 5.82 -16.70
N GLU A 22 -3.20 5.78 -16.82
CA GLU A 22 -4.17 6.33 -15.85
C GLU A 22 -4.59 5.32 -14.78
N THR A 23 -4.02 4.12 -14.79
CA THR A 23 -4.43 3.03 -13.90
C THR A 23 -3.31 2.68 -12.94
N ILE A 24 -3.60 2.58 -11.65
CA ILE A 24 -2.68 2.13 -10.62
C ILE A 24 -3.14 0.76 -10.13
N ARG A 25 -2.26 -0.23 -10.27
CA ARG A 25 -2.45 -1.58 -9.76
C ARG A 25 -1.72 -1.74 -8.44
N PHE A 26 -2.47 -2.10 -7.42
CA PHE A 26 -1.99 -2.44 -6.09
C PHE A 26 -1.96 -3.95 -5.99
N THR A 27 -0.80 -4.53 -5.71
CA THR A 27 -0.66 -5.99 -5.56
C THR A 27 -0.06 -6.30 -4.21
N ASN A 28 -0.81 -7.04 -3.40
CA ASN A 28 -0.31 -7.65 -2.19
C ASN A 28 0.43 -8.94 -2.58
N HIS A 29 1.76 -8.93 -2.51
CA HIS A 29 2.59 -10.11 -2.72
C HIS A 29 2.65 -11.00 -1.48
N GLY A 30 2.15 -10.51 -0.35
CA GLY A 30 2.27 -11.15 0.95
C GLY A 30 3.62 -10.93 1.62
N GLY A 31 3.92 -11.66 2.68
CA GLY A 31 5.16 -11.52 3.44
C GLY A 31 5.23 -12.48 4.63
N MET A 32 6.26 -12.31 5.48
CA MET A 32 6.40 -13.09 6.71
C MET A 32 5.39 -12.62 7.76
N ASN A 33 4.48 -13.50 8.22
CA ASN A 33 3.39 -13.17 9.16
C ASN A 33 2.20 -12.41 8.54
N MET A 34 1.85 -12.70 7.28
CA MET A 34 0.59 -12.26 6.68
C MET A 34 -0.66 -12.57 7.54
N ASP A 35 -0.62 -13.63 8.34
CA ASP A 35 -1.68 -13.98 9.31
C ASP A 35 -1.94 -12.85 10.33
N ARG A 36 -0.93 -12.00 10.57
CA ARG A 36 -1.05 -10.82 11.43
C ARG A 36 -1.59 -9.60 10.69
N ALA A 37 -1.56 -9.54 9.37
CA ALA A 37 -2.08 -8.40 8.64
C ALA A 37 -3.61 -8.49 8.62
N VAL A 38 -4.27 -7.55 9.31
CA VAL A 38 -5.72 -7.54 9.45
C VAL A 38 -6.39 -6.62 8.43
N GLU A 39 -5.71 -5.56 8.01
CA GLU A 39 -6.25 -4.62 7.02
C GLU A 39 -5.11 -3.96 6.23
N ILE A 40 -5.28 -3.77 4.94
CA ILE A 40 -4.37 -2.96 4.13
C ILE A 40 -5.19 -1.84 3.50
N LYS A 41 -4.89 -0.60 3.86
CA LYS A 41 -5.58 0.60 3.41
C LYS A 41 -4.71 1.39 2.45
N CYS A 42 -5.25 1.71 1.29
CA CYS A 42 -4.61 2.45 0.23
C CYS A 42 -5.28 3.82 0.09
N TRP A 43 -4.47 4.88 0.00
CA TRP A 43 -4.90 6.26 -0.21
C TRP A 43 -4.39 6.77 -1.55
N ASN A 44 -5.29 7.31 -2.35
CA ASN A 44 -5.00 8.00 -3.60
C ASN A 44 -5.00 9.50 -3.36
N GLY A 45 -3.84 10.15 -3.51
CA GLY A 45 -3.66 11.60 -3.25
C GLY A 45 -3.09 11.94 -1.87
N GLY A 46 -2.75 10.93 -1.05
CA GLY A 46 -2.21 11.09 0.31
C GLY A 46 -3.25 10.86 1.42
N THR A 47 -2.83 11.01 2.68
CA THR A 47 -3.68 10.77 3.88
C THR A 47 -4.62 11.93 4.24
N GLY A 48 -4.74 12.94 3.39
CA GLY A 48 -5.58 14.12 3.64
C GLY A 48 -7.09 13.83 3.63
N PRO A 49 -7.89 14.59 4.39
CA PRO A 49 -9.35 14.50 4.35
C PRO A 49 -9.86 14.97 2.98
N GLY A 50 -10.55 14.10 2.26
CA GLY A 50 -11.04 14.34 0.89
C GLY A 50 -10.37 13.47 -0.17
N ASN A 51 -9.30 12.74 0.19
CA ASN A 51 -8.66 11.78 -0.70
C ASN A 51 -9.37 10.43 -0.69
N ASP A 52 -9.56 9.87 -1.88
CA ASP A 52 -10.12 8.53 -2.06
C ASP A 52 -9.24 7.51 -1.35
N ASN A 53 -9.89 6.66 -0.56
CA ASN A 53 -9.23 5.55 0.09
C ASN A 53 -10.04 4.28 -0.07
N PHE A 54 -9.33 3.18 -0.17
CA PHE A 54 -9.90 1.85 -0.35
C PHE A 54 -9.04 0.85 0.40
N THR A 55 -9.60 -0.30 0.69
CA THR A 55 -8.88 -1.39 1.33
C THR A 55 -8.64 -2.50 0.32
N ILE A 56 -7.46 -3.12 0.40
CA ILE A 56 -7.15 -4.35 -0.31
C ILE A 56 -7.13 -5.50 0.68
N ASP A 57 -7.45 -6.69 0.22
CA ASP A 57 -7.44 -7.87 1.07
C ASP A 57 -6.01 -8.16 1.55
N ALA A 58 -5.86 -8.48 2.83
CA ALA A 58 -4.56 -8.80 3.42
C ALA A 58 -4.02 -10.16 2.98
N ARG A 59 -4.79 -10.95 2.21
CA ARG A 59 -4.37 -12.22 1.61
C ARG A 59 -3.31 -12.03 0.53
N ALA A 60 -2.36 -12.97 0.50
CA ALA A 60 -1.36 -13.08 -0.54
C ALA A 60 -2.00 -13.20 -1.92
N GLY A 61 -1.53 -12.40 -2.87
CA GLY A 61 -2.04 -12.40 -4.24
C GLY A 61 -3.30 -11.57 -4.43
N ALA A 62 -3.84 -10.94 -3.38
CA ALA A 62 -4.88 -9.94 -3.54
C ALA A 62 -4.34 -8.75 -4.34
N PHE A 63 -5.12 -8.28 -5.30
CA PHE A 63 -4.78 -7.09 -6.06
C PHE A 63 -6.04 -6.26 -6.28
N GLU A 64 -5.84 -4.95 -6.34
CA GLU A 64 -6.88 -3.99 -6.64
C GLU A 64 -6.37 -3.01 -7.68
N THR A 65 -7.28 -2.55 -8.52
CA THR A 65 -6.92 -1.67 -9.62
C THR A 65 -7.78 -0.43 -9.56
N ARG A 66 -7.15 0.74 -9.54
CA ARG A 66 -7.84 2.02 -9.47
C ARG A 66 -7.41 2.93 -10.60
N ILE A 67 -8.39 3.60 -11.19
CA ILE A 67 -8.15 4.62 -12.21
C ILE A 67 -7.88 5.92 -11.46
N VAL A 68 -6.68 6.46 -11.67
CA VAL A 68 -6.21 7.72 -11.11
C VAL A 68 -5.66 8.55 -12.27
N PRO A 69 -6.45 9.51 -12.77
CA PRO A 69 -6.11 10.25 -13.99
C PRO A 69 -4.88 11.16 -13.83
N ASP A 70 -4.61 11.65 -12.62
CA ASP A 70 -3.52 12.60 -12.35
C ASP A 70 -2.38 11.97 -11.52
N ALA A 71 -1.22 12.63 -11.44
CA ALA A 71 -0.10 12.19 -10.62
C ALA A 71 -0.47 12.27 -9.14
N ALA A 72 -0.71 11.12 -8.51
CA ALA A 72 -1.24 11.07 -7.15
C ALA A 72 -0.20 10.49 -6.21
N ARG A 73 -0.12 11.08 -5.01
CA ARG A 73 0.63 10.46 -3.91
C ARG A 73 -0.13 9.23 -3.44
N ILE A 74 0.47 8.07 -3.59
CA ILE A 74 -0.09 6.80 -3.16
C ILE A 74 0.52 6.44 -1.82
N VAL A 75 -0.34 6.28 -0.82
CA VAL A 75 0.07 5.87 0.51
C VAL A 75 -0.67 4.58 0.86
N VAL A 76 0.06 3.52 1.14
CA VAL A 76 -0.48 2.24 1.57
C VAL A 76 -0.04 1.99 3.00
N VAL A 77 -1.01 1.76 3.88
CA VAL A 77 -0.79 1.41 5.28
C VAL A 77 -1.38 0.05 5.57
N GLY A 78 -0.53 -0.84 6.09
CA GLY A 78 -0.93 -2.13 6.63
C GLY A 78 -1.17 -2.00 8.12
N ARG A 79 -2.32 -2.46 8.59
CA ARG A 79 -2.65 -2.64 10.01
C ARG A 79 -2.46 -4.10 10.38
N PHE A 80 -1.81 -4.33 11.52
CA PHE A 80 -1.54 -5.66 12.06
C PHE A 80 -2.37 -5.92 13.31
N GLY A 81 -2.60 -7.21 13.62
CA GLY A 81 -3.40 -7.67 14.76
C GLY A 81 -2.88 -7.19 16.11
N ASP A 82 -1.58 -6.87 16.20
CA ASP A 82 -0.93 -6.24 17.34
C ASP A 82 -1.28 -4.73 17.51
N ASN A 83 -2.25 -4.22 16.73
CA ASN A 83 -2.67 -2.81 16.65
C ASN A 83 -1.58 -1.85 16.13
N GLU A 84 -0.49 -2.40 15.58
CA GLU A 84 0.53 -1.65 14.87
C GLU A 84 0.08 -1.30 13.45
N SER A 85 0.48 -0.13 12.97
CA SER A 85 0.21 0.33 11.61
C SER A 85 1.52 0.73 10.96
N TRP A 86 1.83 0.14 9.80
CA TRP A 86 3.07 0.40 9.08
C TRP A 86 2.77 0.93 7.69
N ILE A 87 3.57 1.89 7.24
CA ILE A 87 3.51 2.40 5.88
C ILE A 87 4.24 1.39 4.99
N LEU A 88 3.48 0.68 4.16
CA LEU A 88 3.99 -0.32 3.22
C LEU A 88 4.51 0.34 1.95
N VAL A 89 3.82 1.40 1.51
CA VAL A 89 4.19 2.17 0.31
C VAL A 89 3.89 3.64 0.57
N ASP A 90 4.83 4.53 0.31
CA ASP A 90 4.60 5.97 0.20
C ASP A 90 5.39 6.45 -1.02
N ARG A 91 4.68 6.68 -2.13
CA ARG A 91 5.31 7.21 -3.34
C ARG A 91 4.31 7.99 -4.18
N THR A 92 4.81 8.98 -4.89
CA THR A 92 4.07 9.65 -5.95
C THR A 92 4.25 8.86 -7.25
N VAL A 93 3.15 8.55 -7.94
CA VAL A 93 3.14 7.86 -9.25
C VAL A 93 2.30 8.59 -10.26
#